data_AF-A0A8H2NRX1-F1
#
_entry.id   AF-A0A8H2NRX1-F1
#
_cell.length_a   1.000
_cell.length_b   1.000
_cell.length_c   1.000
_cell.angle_alpha   90.00
_cell.angle_beta   90.00
_cell.angle_gamma   90.00
#
_symmetry.space_group_name_H-M   'P 1'
#
loop_
_entity.id
_entity.type
_entity.pdbx_description
1 polymer ?
#
loop_
_entity_poly.entity_id
_entity_poly.type
_entity_poly.pdbx_seq_one_letter_code
_entity_poly.pdbx_strand_id
1 'polypeptide(L)'
;MTNPQDLKTIGLTPFSHHANEPLFRINAGVPVIEALYHASDLLHLAKLLASDAAMVRDSDRHAWASHFLQDMSKAIIDDVVKVLDAPCNNRA
;
A
#
# COMPACT_ATOMS: atom_id res chain seq x y z
N MET A 1 -9.80 -8.70 -23.54
CA MET A 1 -9.97 -7.86 -22.34
C MET A 1 -9.69 -8.71 -21.13
N THR A 2 -8.66 -8.39 -20.35
CA THR A 2 -8.49 -8.93 -18.99
C THR A 2 -9.63 -8.36 -18.14
N ASN A 3 -10.40 -9.23 -17.49
CA ASN A 3 -11.39 -8.77 -16.52
C ASN A 3 -10.63 -8.13 -15.35
N PRO A 4 -10.98 -6.91 -14.89
CA PRO A 4 -10.37 -6.30 -13.70
C PRO A 4 -10.38 -7.22 -12.46
N GLN A 5 -11.32 -8.17 -12.39
CA GLN A 5 -11.38 -9.17 -11.32
C GLN A 5 -10.29 -10.25 -11.38
N ASP A 6 -9.67 -10.45 -12.54
CA ASP A 6 -8.60 -11.43 -12.72
C ASP A 6 -7.21 -10.83 -12.45
N LEU A 7 -7.12 -9.51 -12.27
CA LEU A 7 -5.86 -8.81 -12.03
C LEU A 7 -5.32 -9.15 -10.65
N LYS A 8 -4.01 -9.39 -10.62
CA LYS A 8 -3.27 -9.70 -9.40
C LYS A 8 -2.07 -8.78 -9.25
N THR A 9 -1.70 -8.49 -8.01
CA THR A 9 -0.47 -7.77 -7.67
C THR A 9 0.73 -8.42 -8.34
N ILE A 10 1.66 -7.60 -8.80
CA ILE A 10 2.90 -8.04 -9.45
C ILE A 10 4.04 -8.19 -8.44
N GLY A 11 3.90 -7.57 -7.27
CA GLY A 11 4.82 -7.68 -6.14
C GLY A 11 6.16 -7.01 -6.36
N LEU A 12 6.26 -6.02 -7.24
CA LEU A 12 7.50 -5.32 -7.59
C LEU A 12 7.68 -4.01 -6.82
N THR A 13 6.76 -3.64 -5.94
CA THR A 13 6.89 -2.43 -5.13
C THR A 13 7.55 -2.73 -3.78
N PRO A 14 8.77 -2.19 -3.53
CA PRO A 14 9.39 -2.22 -2.22
C PRO A 14 8.88 -1.11 -1.30
N PHE A 15 9.02 -1.29 0.02
CA PHE A 15 8.70 -0.29 1.04
C PHE A 15 9.51 -0.50 2.33
N SER A 16 9.40 0.44 3.26
CA SER A 16 10.14 0.49 4.54
C SER A 16 11.65 0.36 4.35
N HIS A 17 12.25 1.44 3.85
CA HIS A 17 13.67 1.48 3.56
C HIS A 17 14.50 1.72 4.84
N HIS A 18 15.55 0.93 5.03
CA HIS A 18 16.55 1.13 6.07
C HIS A 18 17.93 1.23 5.43
N ALA A 19 18.67 2.31 5.71
CA ALA A 19 19.96 2.58 5.06
C ALA A 19 19.88 2.50 3.52
N ASN A 20 18.79 3.00 2.94
CA ASN A 20 18.48 2.97 1.50
C ASN A 20 18.22 1.57 0.90
N GLU A 21 18.20 0.52 1.72
CA GLU A 21 17.83 -0.84 1.32
C GLU A 21 16.36 -1.11 1.68
N PRO A 22 15.55 -1.67 0.76
CA PRO A 22 14.17 -2.02 1.06
C PRO A 22 14.07 -3.26 1.95
N LEU A 23 13.33 -3.18 3.05
CA LEU A 23 13.13 -4.32 3.95
C LEU A 23 11.98 -5.23 3.51
N PHE A 24 10.95 -4.65 2.89
CA PHE A 24 9.75 -5.37 2.50
C PHE A 24 9.34 -5.06 1.06
N ARG A 25 8.48 -5.91 0.50
CA ARG A 25 7.85 -5.74 -0.81
C ARG A 25 6.43 -6.28 -0.80
N ILE A 26 5.62 -5.83 -1.74
CA ILE A 26 4.29 -6.42 -1.97
C ILE A 26 4.44 -7.86 -2.47
N ASN A 27 3.55 -8.74 -2.02
CA ASN A 27 3.48 -10.10 -2.51
C ASN A 27 2.76 -10.15 -3.85
N ALA A 28 3.29 -10.90 -4.80
CA ALA A 28 2.64 -11.14 -6.08
C ALA A 28 1.47 -12.14 -5.95
N GLY A 29 0.49 -12.04 -6.84
CA GLY A 29 -0.58 -13.02 -6.95
C GLY A 29 -1.83 -12.76 -6.09
N VAL A 30 -1.88 -11.65 -5.36
CA VAL A 30 -3.05 -11.22 -4.59
C VAL A 30 -4.03 -10.51 -5.53
N PRO A 31 -5.34 -10.82 -5.51
CA PRO A 31 -6.32 -10.10 -6.31
C PRO A 31 -6.26 -8.58 -6.07
N VAL A 32 -6.21 -7.78 -7.14
CA VAL A 32 -6.05 -6.32 -7.05
C VAL A 32 -7.16 -5.67 -6.24
N ILE A 33 -8.40 -6.14 -6.39
CA ILE A 33 -9.55 -5.61 -5.66
C ILE A 33 -9.38 -5.82 -4.14
N GLU A 34 -8.97 -7.03 -3.74
CA GLU A 34 -8.71 -7.37 -2.33
C GLU A 34 -7.55 -6.56 -1.76
N ALA A 35 -6.47 -6.41 -2.55
CA ALA A 35 -5.33 -5.59 -2.17
C ALA A 35 -5.74 -4.12 -1.94
N LEU A 36 -6.59 -3.55 -2.82
CA LEU A 36 -7.09 -2.18 -2.67
C LEU A 36 -8.01 -2.01 -1.44
N TYR A 37 -8.86 -3.00 -1.13
CA TYR A 37 -9.64 -2.99 0.11
C TYR A 37 -8.72 -2.94 1.33
N HIS A 38 -7.69 -3.79 1.39
CA HIS A 38 -6.71 -3.76 2.47
C HIS A 38 -5.93 -2.44 2.54
N ALA A 39 -5.52 -1.86 1.40
CA ALA A 39 -4.87 -0.56 1.38
C ALA A 39 -5.75 0.54 1.98
N SER A 40 -7.07 0.49 1.70
CA SER A 40 -8.06 1.41 2.24
C SER A 40 -8.21 1.27 3.77
N ASP A 41 -8.29 0.04 4.29
CA ASP A 41 -8.39 -0.21 5.73
C ASP A 41 -7.15 0.29 6.48
N LEU A 42 -5.96 -0.02 5.97
CA LEU A 42 -4.69 0.46 6.51
C LEU A 42 -4.62 1.99 6.52
N LEU A 43 -5.06 2.63 5.43
CA LEU A 43 -5.05 4.09 5.32
C LEU A 43 -6.06 4.74 6.26
N HIS A 44 -7.21 4.09 6.48
CA HIS A 44 -8.21 4.55 7.45
C HIS A 44 -7.61 4.56 8.87
N LEU A 45 -7.00 3.45 9.30
CA LEU A 45 -6.35 3.36 10.61
C LEU A 45 -5.21 4.36 10.76
N ALA A 46 -4.41 4.54 9.71
CA ALA A 46 -3.33 5.51 9.72
C ALA A 46 -3.83 6.95 9.95
N LYS A 47 -4.96 7.32 9.35
CA LYS A 47 -5.58 8.65 9.54
C LYS A 47 -6.06 8.85 10.98
N LEU A 48 -6.66 7.83 11.60
CA LEU A 48 -7.07 7.89 13.01
C LEU A 48 -5.85 8.11 13.91
N LEU A 49 -4.80 7.30 13.73
CA LEU A 49 -3.56 7.41 14.50
C LEU A 49 -2.86 8.76 14.30
N ALA A 50 -2.85 9.30 13.09
CA ALA A 50 -2.31 10.63 12.82
C ALA A 50 -3.13 11.74 13.51
N SER A 51 -4.46 11.63 13.50
CA SER A 51 -5.34 12.58 14.21
C SER A 51 -5.10 12.53 15.71
N ASP A 52 -5.01 11.32 16.28
CA ASP A 52 -4.73 11.13 17.70
C ASP A 52 -3.35 11.70 18.06
N ALA A 53 -2.37 11.51 17.17
CA ALA A 53 -1.03 12.07 17.34
C ALA A 53 -1.02 13.61 17.33
N ALA A 54 -1.85 14.21 16.48
CA ALA A 54 -1.97 15.67 16.38
C ALA A 54 -2.69 16.30 17.59
N MET A 55 -3.60 15.57 18.25
CA MET A 55 -4.43 16.10 19.34
C MET A 55 -3.86 15.84 20.74
N VAL A 56 -3.05 14.78 20.92
CA VAL A 56 -2.57 14.34 22.24
C VAL A 56 -1.07 14.56 22.38
N ARG A 57 -0.63 15.24 23.45
CA ARG A 57 0.79 15.37 23.81
C ARG A 57 1.36 13.99 24.19
N ASP A 58 2.59 13.69 23.77
CA ASP A 58 3.33 12.44 24.09
C ASP A 58 2.84 11.18 23.33
N SER A 59 2.41 11.37 22.08
CA SER A 59 1.79 10.35 21.22
C SER A 59 2.69 9.86 20.08
N ASP A 60 4.01 9.99 20.23
CA ASP A 60 5.00 9.63 19.19
C ASP A 60 4.78 8.22 18.63
N ARG A 61 4.34 7.27 19.45
CA ARG A 61 3.97 5.91 19.03
C ARG A 61 2.85 5.88 17.99
N HIS A 62 1.85 6.76 18.08
CA HIS A 62 0.76 6.84 17.10
C HIS A 62 1.24 7.47 15.80
N ALA A 63 2.14 8.46 15.88
CA ALA A 63 2.76 9.06 14.70
C ALA A 63 3.58 8.02 13.92
N TRP A 64 4.43 7.24 14.61
CA TRP A 64 5.20 6.15 14.00
C TRP A 64 4.32 5.04 13.43
N ALA A 65 3.30 4.60 14.17
CA ALA A 65 2.37 3.59 13.67
C ALA A 65 1.62 4.07 12.42
N SER A 66 1.13 5.32 12.42
CA SER A 66 0.51 5.94 11.26
C SER A 66 1.47 5.98 10.07
N HIS A 67 2.71 6.39 10.29
CA HIS A 67 3.74 6.43 9.24
C HIS A 67 3.96 5.07 8.58
N PHE A 68 4.13 3.99 9.36
CA PHE A 68 4.32 2.65 8.79
C PHE A 68 3.09 2.15 8.02
N LEU A 69 1.88 2.39 8.54
CA LEU A 69 0.65 2.00 7.85
C LEU A 69 0.46 2.77 6.52
N GLN A 70 0.83 4.05 6.48
CA GLN A 70 0.79 4.84 5.24
C GLN A 70 1.78 4.30 4.21
N ASP A 71 3.00 3.94 4.63
CA ASP A 71 4.02 3.36 3.74
C ASP A 71 3.53 2.03 3.15
N MET A 72 2.92 1.17 3.97
CA MET A 72 2.29 -0.09 3.52
C MET A 72 1.14 0.16 2.53
N SER A 73 0.19 1.04 2.86
CA SER A 73 -0.93 1.39 1.96
C SER A 73 -0.44 1.92 0.61
N LYS A 74 0.55 2.82 0.64
CA LYS A 74 1.14 3.40 -0.57
C LYS A 74 1.78 2.31 -1.43
N ALA A 75 2.55 1.41 -0.82
CA ALA A 75 3.22 0.33 -1.54
C ALA A 75 2.23 -0.58 -2.28
N ILE A 76 1.08 -0.89 -1.67
CA ILE A 76 0.01 -1.66 -2.30
C ILE A 76 -0.54 -0.92 -3.52
N ILE A 77 -0.89 0.36 -3.36
CA ILE A 77 -1.44 1.18 -4.44
C ILE A 77 -0.45 1.28 -5.60
N ASP A 78 0.81 1.57 -5.31
CA ASP A 78 1.86 1.67 -6.34
C ASP A 78 2.07 0.34 -7.08
N ASP A 79 1.98 -0.81 -6.40
CA ASP A 79 2.05 -2.13 -7.06
C ASP A 79 0.84 -2.37 -7.98
N VAL A 80 -0.35 -1.99 -7.53
CA VAL A 80 -1.58 -2.06 -8.33
C VAL A 80 -1.48 -1.15 -9.56
N VAL A 81 -0.97 0.09 -9.42
CA VAL A 81 -0.77 1.01 -10.54
C VAL A 81 0.14 0.38 -11.60
N LYS A 82 1.24 -0.28 -11.20
CA LYS A 82 2.11 -1.00 -12.14
C LYS A 82 1.39 -2.11 -12.91
N VAL A 83 0.44 -2.81 -12.27
CA VAL A 83 -0.38 -3.84 -12.93
C VAL A 83 -1.33 -3.21 -13.95
N LEU A 84 -1.91 -2.05 -13.63
CA LEU A 84 -2.83 -1.34 -14.51
C LEU A 84 -2.12 -0.67 -15.70
N ASP A 85 -0.91 -0.16 -15.49
CA ASP A 85 -0.08 0.46 -16.54
C ASP A 85 0.60 -0.57 -17.46
N ALA A 86 0.62 -1.86 -17.08
CA ALA A 86 1.31 -2.89 -17.83
C ALA A 86 0.79 -3.00 -19.28
N PRO A 87 1.66 -3.04 -20.31
CA PRO A 87 1.26 -3.06 -21.73
C PRO A 87 0.34 -4.23 -22.11
N CYS A 88 0.41 -5.33 -21.37
CA CYS A 88 -0.43 -6.51 -21.57
C CYS A 88 -1.89 -6.27 -21.17
N ASN A 89 -2.16 -5.27 -20.32
CA ASN A 89 -3.50 -4.88 -19.86
C ASN A 89 -4.17 -3.83 -20.78
N ASN A 90 -3.35 -3.04 -21.49
CA ASN A 90 -3.80 -1.90 -22.31
C ASN A 90 -3.89 -2.19 -23.82
N ARG A 91 -3.71 -3.44 -24.23
CA ARG A 91 -3.88 -3.86 -25.65
C ARG A 91 -5.29 -4.38 -25.88
N ALA A 92 -6.17 -3.46 -26.27
CA ALA A 92 -7.35 -3.71 -27.10
C ALA A 92 -7.19 -2.89 -28.38
#